data_AF-A0A5C6AH17-F1
#
_entry.id   AF-A0A5C6AH17-F1
#
_cell.length_a   1.000
_cell.length_b   1.000
_cell.length_c   1.000
_cell.angle_alpha   90.00
_cell.angle_beta   90.00
_cell.angle_gamma   90.00
#
_symmetry.space_group_name_H-M   'P 1'
#
loop_
_entity.id
_entity.type
_entity.pdbx_description
1 polymer ?
#
loop_
_entity_poly.entity_id
_entity_poly.type
_entity_poly.pdbx_seq_one_letter_code
_entity_poly.pdbx_strand_id
1 'polypeptide(L)'
;MAKRRPHNPNHNRRPGQKNRPQGGRGGGPTGGGKGGGGSALGVRQLAGGSGWALVAPPCAAERAEDLEEVHAMIEAGELEIATDELRYLLSGCPELLAAHVLLGQLALDADETRPADIELARGHFGFAFALGEKALNAKNCPGPLPGADPANAPWHEAARGLAWCLEKQSQPIMADQIATMVRRFDPTDPAEVGAMLDDLRAGGLPIIELG
;
A
#
# COMPACT_ATOMS: atom_id res chain seq x y z
N MET A 1 -19.84 -55.67 -29.74
CA MET A 1 -19.13 -55.60 -31.03
C MET A 1 -20.09 -55.10 -32.11
N ALA A 2 -19.56 -54.38 -33.11
CA ALA A 2 -20.22 -53.66 -34.23
C ALA A 2 -20.89 -52.32 -33.84
N LYS A 3 -20.22 -51.15 -33.95
CA LYS A 3 -19.84 -50.32 -35.12
C LYS A 3 -21.04 -49.81 -35.96
N ARG A 4 -21.32 -48.50 -35.87
CA ARG A 4 -21.19 -47.48 -36.94
C ARG A 4 -21.95 -46.18 -36.60
N ARG A 5 -21.24 -45.05 -36.53
CA ARG A 5 -21.74 -43.71 -36.91
C ARG A 5 -21.59 -43.60 -38.45
N PRO A 6 -22.40 -42.81 -39.19
CA PRO A 6 -22.05 -41.38 -39.34
C PRO A 6 -23.21 -40.39 -39.68
N HIS A 7 -22.92 -39.13 -39.35
CA HIS A 7 -23.08 -37.91 -40.17
C HIS A 7 -24.46 -37.52 -40.71
N ASN A 8 -24.93 -36.34 -40.30
CA ASN A 8 -25.81 -35.51 -41.11
C ASN A 8 -25.25 -34.07 -41.12
N PRO A 9 -24.92 -33.51 -42.29
CA PRO A 9 -24.52 -32.12 -42.44
C PRO A 9 -25.78 -31.26 -42.55
N ASN A 10 -25.78 -30.05 -41.99
CA ASN A 10 -26.53 -29.01 -42.69
C ASN A 10 -25.85 -27.66 -42.63
N HIS A 11 -25.57 -27.20 -43.83
CA HIS A 11 -25.02 -25.91 -44.20
C HIS A 11 -26.07 -24.84 -43.98
N ASN A 12 -25.74 -23.80 -43.22
CA ASN A 12 -26.39 -22.52 -43.38
C ASN A 12 -25.32 -21.46 -43.68
N ARG A 13 -24.93 -21.40 -44.96
CA ARG A 13 -24.25 -20.24 -45.53
C ARG A 13 -25.32 -19.22 -45.90
N ARG A 14 -25.28 -18.05 -45.26
CA ARG A 14 -25.86 -16.83 -45.81
C ARG A 14 -24.73 -15.90 -46.29
N PRO A 15 -24.94 -15.19 -47.40
CA PRO A 15 -23.87 -14.55 -48.17
C PRO A 15 -23.64 -13.10 -47.74
N GLY A 16 -22.40 -12.66 -47.88
CA GLY A 16 -22.08 -11.25 -48.05
C GLY A 16 -21.49 -10.57 -46.83
N GLN A 17 -20.18 -10.66 -46.66
CA GLN A 17 -19.41 -9.46 -46.35
C GLN A 17 -17.98 -9.59 -46.89
N LYS A 18 -17.56 -8.48 -47.49
CA LYS A 18 -16.51 -8.35 -48.50
C LYS A 18 -15.11 -8.43 -47.87
N ASN A 19 -14.21 -9.07 -48.60
CA ASN A 19 -12.76 -9.05 -48.40
C ASN A 19 -12.24 -7.63 -48.16
N ARG A 20 -11.51 -7.42 -47.07
CA ARG A 20 -10.61 -6.27 -46.90
C ARG A 20 -9.16 -6.75 -47.07
N PRO A 21 -8.34 -6.03 -47.87
CA PRO A 21 -7.02 -6.49 -48.26
C PRO A 21 -5.99 -6.36 -47.12
N GLN A 22 -5.10 -7.35 -47.07
CA GLN A 22 -3.78 -7.22 -46.44
C GLN A 22 -2.96 -6.17 -47.19
N GLY A 23 -2.29 -5.30 -46.45
CA GLY A 23 -1.19 -4.48 -46.96
C GLY A 23 -1.07 -3.15 -46.23
N GLY A 24 0.10 -2.89 -45.65
CA GLY A 24 0.48 -1.52 -45.28
C GLY A 24 1.35 -1.40 -44.05
N ARG A 25 2.66 -1.57 -44.26
CA ARG A 25 3.71 -1.08 -43.36
C ARG A 25 3.48 0.42 -43.07
N GLY A 26 3.46 0.79 -41.80
CA GLY A 26 3.56 2.17 -41.36
C GLY A 26 4.41 2.20 -40.10
N GLY A 27 5.65 2.69 -40.22
CA GLY A 27 6.60 2.81 -39.12
C GLY A 27 6.04 3.73 -38.03
N GLY A 28 5.86 3.16 -36.83
CA GLY A 28 5.65 3.94 -35.62
C GLY A 28 6.96 4.60 -35.19
N PRO A 29 6.91 5.83 -34.67
CA PRO A 29 8.10 6.56 -34.29
C PRO A 29 8.85 5.82 -33.19
N THR A 30 10.12 5.55 -33.47
CA THR A 30 11.16 5.29 -32.48
C THR A 30 11.32 6.53 -31.59
N GLY A 31 10.42 6.69 -30.64
CA GLY A 31 10.56 7.61 -29.52
C GLY A 31 11.39 6.91 -28.46
N GLY A 32 12.65 7.34 -28.31
CA GLY A 32 13.59 6.78 -27.35
C GLY A 32 12.99 6.70 -25.96
N GLY A 33 12.93 5.47 -25.43
CA GLY A 33 12.64 5.20 -24.03
C GLY A 33 13.70 5.87 -23.17
N LYS A 34 13.41 7.09 -22.73
CA LYS A 34 14.10 7.72 -21.61
C LYS A 34 13.73 6.93 -20.37
N GLY A 35 14.72 6.17 -19.87
CA GLY A 35 14.90 5.79 -18.48
C GLY A 35 13.71 5.11 -17.80
N GLY A 36 13.85 3.80 -17.55
CA GLY A 36 13.10 3.13 -16.49
C GLY A 36 13.42 3.73 -15.13
N GLY A 37 12.79 4.86 -14.81
CA GLY A 37 12.65 5.34 -13.44
C GLY A 37 11.80 4.32 -12.72
N GLY A 38 12.42 3.56 -11.82
CA GLY A 38 11.79 2.40 -11.20
C GLY A 38 10.41 2.73 -10.65
N SER A 39 9.40 1.96 -11.04
CA SER A 39 8.04 2.02 -10.48
C SER A 39 7.98 1.58 -9.01
N ALA A 40 9.12 1.47 -8.34
CA ALA A 40 9.26 0.89 -7.03
C ALA A 40 9.68 1.96 -6.01
N LEU A 41 9.20 1.81 -4.79
CA LEU A 41 9.64 2.58 -3.63
C LEU A 41 11.16 2.47 -3.46
N GLY A 42 11.81 3.61 -3.32
CA GLY A 42 13.25 3.72 -3.12
C GLY A 42 13.62 4.22 -1.74
N VAL A 43 14.93 4.39 -1.53
CA VAL A 43 15.47 5.12 -0.39
C VAL A 43 16.60 6.04 -0.85
N ARG A 44 16.75 7.17 -0.16
CA ARG A 44 17.85 8.13 -0.35
C ARG A 44 18.50 8.46 0.99
N GLN A 45 19.76 8.85 0.95
CA GLN A 45 20.44 9.39 2.12
C GLN A 45 19.97 10.83 2.38
N LEU A 46 19.82 11.19 3.65
CA LEU A 46 19.56 12.57 4.08
C LEU A 46 20.85 13.41 4.01
N ALA A 47 20.68 14.72 3.88
CA ALA A 47 21.80 15.66 3.87
C ALA A 47 22.59 15.55 5.18
N GLY A 48 23.92 15.63 5.09
CA GLY A 48 24.80 15.51 6.26
C GLY A 48 24.92 14.10 6.85
N GLY A 49 24.34 13.07 6.19
CA GLY A 49 24.43 11.68 6.65
C GLY A 49 23.64 11.39 7.93
N SER A 50 22.66 12.24 8.25
CA SER A 50 21.82 12.12 9.46
C SER A 50 20.85 10.94 9.44
N GLY A 51 20.71 10.26 8.31
CA GLY A 51 19.83 9.11 8.15
C GLY A 51 19.42 8.88 6.72
N TRP A 52 18.29 8.21 6.56
CA TRP A 52 17.69 7.86 5.29
C TRP A 52 16.25 8.38 5.21
N ALA A 53 15.76 8.53 3.99
CA ALA A 53 14.36 8.78 3.70
C ALA A 53 13.87 7.81 2.63
N LEU A 54 12.64 7.35 2.77
CA LEU A 54 11.92 6.68 1.69
C LEU A 54 11.74 7.66 0.52
N VAL A 55 11.71 7.11 -0.69
CA VAL A 55 11.47 7.88 -1.92
C VAL A 55 10.31 7.24 -2.64
N ALA A 56 9.20 7.97 -2.71
CA ALA A 56 8.01 7.53 -3.41
C ALA A 56 8.32 7.25 -4.90
N PRO A 57 7.67 6.24 -5.52
CA PRO A 57 7.81 6.00 -6.94
C PRO A 57 7.32 7.21 -7.76
N PRO A 58 7.78 7.41 -9.01
CA PRO A 58 7.33 8.55 -9.83
C PRO A 58 5.80 8.64 -9.98
N CYS A 59 5.10 7.51 -10.05
CA CYS A 59 3.63 7.48 -10.11
C CYS A 59 2.95 8.09 -8.88
N ALA A 60 3.62 8.12 -7.73
CA ALA A 60 3.05 8.73 -6.52
C ALA A 60 3.03 10.26 -6.62
N ALA A 61 4.05 10.86 -7.25
CA ALA A 61 4.11 12.31 -7.43
C ALA A 61 2.99 12.83 -8.34
N GLU A 62 2.60 12.04 -9.35
CA GLU A 62 1.46 12.35 -10.23
C GLU A 62 0.10 12.32 -9.53
N ARG A 63 0.03 11.76 -8.31
CA ARG A 63 -1.21 11.54 -7.53
C ARG A 63 -1.23 12.36 -6.24
N ALA A 64 -0.28 13.27 -6.06
CA ALA A 64 -0.17 14.04 -4.82
C ALA A 64 -1.40 14.96 -4.63
N GLU A 65 -1.87 15.60 -5.70
CA GLU A 65 -3.08 16.44 -5.70
C GLU A 65 -4.33 15.62 -5.39
N ASP A 66 -4.51 14.46 -6.06
CA ASP A 66 -5.67 13.59 -5.77
C ASP A 66 -5.65 13.07 -4.32
N LEU A 67 -4.46 12.83 -3.75
CA LEU A 67 -4.34 12.42 -2.35
C LEU A 67 -4.71 13.55 -1.38
N GLU A 68 -4.40 14.81 -1.71
CA GLU A 68 -4.86 15.99 -0.96
C GLU A 68 -6.40 16.12 -1.03
N GLU A 69 -7.01 15.84 -2.19
CA GLU A 69 -8.48 15.79 -2.31
C GLU A 69 -9.09 14.68 -1.44
N VAL A 70 -8.47 13.50 -1.40
CA VAL A 70 -8.89 12.41 -0.49
C VAL A 70 -8.86 12.87 0.97
N HIS A 71 -7.83 13.59 1.39
CA HIS A 71 -7.78 14.13 2.76
C HIS A 71 -8.97 15.07 3.03
N ALA A 72 -9.31 15.96 2.08
CA ALA A 72 -10.47 16.83 2.21
C ALA A 72 -11.79 16.05 2.28
N MET A 73 -11.94 14.96 1.52
CA MET A 73 -13.11 14.07 1.59
C MET A 73 -13.22 13.42 2.98
N ILE A 74 -12.11 12.92 3.53
CA ILE A 74 -12.08 12.32 4.88
C ILE A 74 -12.46 13.36 5.94
N GLU A 75 -11.91 14.57 5.87
CA GLU A 75 -12.27 15.67 6.78
C GLU A 75 -13.75 16.07 6.69
N ALA A 76 -14.34 15.98 5.50
CA ALA A 76 -15.77 16.22 5.26
C ALA A 76 -16.68 15.05 5.69
N GLY A 77 -16.11 13.91 6.10
CA GLY A 77 -16.86 12.69 6.44
C GLY A 77 -17.36 11.91 5.22
N GLU A 78 -16.85 12.19 4.03
CA GLU A 78 -17.19 11.52 2.76
C GLU A 78 -16.41 10.20 2.59
N LEU A 79 -16.48 9.32 3.60
CA LEU A 79 -15.58 8.17 3.75
C LEU A 79 -15.72 7.11 2.66
N GLU A 80 -16.93 6.89 2.14
CA GLU A 80 -17.17 5.94 1.05
C GLU A 80 -16.52 6.44 -0.25
N ILE A 81 -16.66 7.73 -0.55
CA ILE A 81 -16.07 8.37 -1.73
C ILE A 81 -14.54 8.37 -1.60
N ALA A 82 -14.01 8.75 -0.44
CA ALA A 82 -12.58 8.68 -0.14
C ALA A 82 -12.02 7.26 -0.32
N THR A 83 -12.76 6.24 0.12
CA THR A 83 -12.36 4.83 -0.05
C THR A 83 -12.26 4.43 -1.53
N ASP A 84 -13.24 4.82 -2.34
CA ASP A 84 -13.24 4.50 -3.77
C ASP A 84 -12.16 5.27 -4.53
N GLU A 85 -11.92 6.53 -4.18
CA GLU A 85 -10.85 7.34 -4.75
C GLU A 85 -9.48 6.73 -4.39
N LEU A 86 -9.25 6.35 -3.13
CA LEU A 86 -8.02 5.67 -2.72
C LEU A 86 -7.76 4.38 -3.51
N ARG A 87 -8.81 3.59 -3.78
CA ARG A 87 -8.70 2.39 -4.63
C ARG A 87 -8.36 2.75 -6.07
N TYR A 88 -8.92 3.83 -6.60
CA TYR A 88 -8.58 4.36 -7.92
C TYR A 88 -7.11 4.78 -7.97
N LEU A 89 -6.60 5.51 -6.98
CA LEU A 89 -5.18 5.89 -6.90
C LEU A 89 -4.26 4.68 -6.89
N LEU A 90 -4.57 3.66 -6.08
CA LEU A 90 -3.81 2.42 -6.01
C LEU A 90 -3.86 1.59 -7.30
N SER A 91 -4.93 1.69 -8.09
CA SER A 91 -4.99 1.06 -9.41
C SER A 91 -3.91 1.59 -10.37
N GLY A 92 -3.54 2.86 -10.21
CA GLY A 92 -2.52 3.52 -11.01
C GLY A 92 -1.13 3.57 -10.37
N CYS A 93 -1.04 3.49 -9.04
CA CYS A 93 0.22 3.43 -8.32
C CYS A 93 0.12 2.48 -7.11
N PRO A 94 0.30 1.17 -7.31
CA PRO A 94 0.14 0.17 -6.25
C PRO A 94 1.12 0.31 -5.08
N GLU A 95 2.25 0.99 -5.26
CA GLU A 95 3.24 1.22 -4.19
C GLU A 95 3.08 2.61 -3.52
N LEU A 96 1.91 3.25 -3.64
CA LEU A 96 1.59 4.51 -2.95
C LEU A 96 1.28 4.26 -1.46
N LEU A 97 2.33 4.33 -0.63
CA LEU A 97 2.28 4.06 0.82
C LEU A 97 1.14 4.78 1.54
N ALA A 98 1.01 6.11 1.34
CA ALA A 98 0.03 6.91 2.05
C ALA A 98 -1.41 6.46 1.78
N ALA A 99 -1.72 6.07 0.54
CA ALA A 99 -3.05 5.56 0.20
C ALA A 99 -3.37 4.22 0.90
N HIS A 100 -2.38 3.33 1.03
CA HIS A 100 -2.55 2.12 1.84
C HIS A 100 -2.78 2.44 3.32
N VAL A 101 -2.05 3.40 3.89
CA VAL A 101 -2.23 3.81 5.29
C VAL A 101 -3.65 4.34 5.52
N LEU A 102 -4.12 5.26 4.66
CA LEU A 102 -5.47 5.82 4.76
C LEU A 102 -6.55 4.75 4.61
N LEU A 103 -6.42 3.82 3.66
CA LEU A 103 -7.37 2.70 3.55
C LEU A 103 -7.36 1.80 4.80
N GLY A 104 -6.19 1.60 5.41
CA GLY A 104 -6.08 0.88 6.68
C GLY A 104 -6.82 1.58 7.81
N GLN A 105 -6.70 2.91 7.89
CA GLN A 105 -7.41 3.73 8.89
C GLN A 105 -8.92 3.72 8.66
N LEU A 106 -9.37 3.92 7.42
CA LEU A 106 -10.79 3.89 7.06
C LEU A 106 -11.43 2.51 7.30
N ALA A 107 -10.65 1.43 7.18
CA ALA A 107 -11.11 0.09 7.52
C ALA A 107 -11.27 -0.11 9.04
N LEU A 108 -10.48 0.60 9.87
CA LEU A 108 -10.64 0.59 11.32
C LEU A 108 -11.69 1.58 11.83
N ASP A 109 -12.10 2.53 10.99
CA ASP A 109 -13.12 3.50 11.35
C ASP A 109 -14.48 2.82 11.45
N ALA A 110 -14.91 2.63 12.70
CA ALA A 110 -16.13 1.94 13.05
C ALA A 110 -17.21 2.92 13.47
N ASP A 111 -18.42 2.71 12.96
CA ASP A 111 -19.62 3.44 13.34
C ASP A 111 -20.77 2.46 13.66
N GLU A 112 -21.95 3.00 13.98
CA GLU A 112 -23.13 2.20 14.34
C GLU A 112 -23.58 1.23 13.23
N THR A 113 -23.26 1.55 11.98
CA THR A 113 -23.69 0.82 10.79
C THR A 113 -22.58 -0.07 10.21
N ARG A 114 -21.32 0.17 10.58
CA ARG A 114 -20.16 -0.50 10.03
C ARG A 114 -19.13 -0.79 11.13
N PRO A 115 -18.96 -2.05 11.54
CA PRO A 115 -17.90 -2.40 12.48
C PRO A 115 -16.52 -2.27 11.82
N ALA A 116 -15.48 -2.08 12.64
CA ALA A 116 -14.09 -2.10 12.17
C ALA A 116 -13.75 -3.42 11.47
N ASP A 117 -13.21 -3.34 10.26
CA ASP A 117 -12.65 -4.46 9.52
C ASP A 117 -11.14 -4.58 9.79
N ILE A 118 -10.82 -5.24 10.89
CA ILE A 118 -9.43 -5.42 11.35
C ILE A 118 -8.62 -6.25 10.35
N GLU A 119 -9.23 -7.19 9.63
CA GLU A 119 -8.53 -8.03 8.66
C GLU A 119 -8.13 -7.22 7.42
N LEU A 120 -9.05 -6.41 6.90
CA LEU A 120 -8.79 -5.51 5.78
C LEU A 120 -7.73 -4.47 6.16
N ALA A 121 -7.87 -3.85 7.34
CA ALA A 121 -6.90 -2.89 7.85
C ALA A 121 -5.50 -3.49 7.95
N ARG A 122 -5.38 -4.71 8.51
CA ARG A 122 -4.11 -5.44 8.59
C ARG A 122 -3.51 -5.66 7.21
N GLY A 123 -4.32 -6.00 6.21
CA GLY A 123 -3.87 -6.18 4.83
C GLY A 123 -3.23 -4.92 4.26
N HIS A 124 -3.88 -3.76 4.44
CA HIS A 124 -3.37 -2.47 3.97
C HIS A 124 -2.10 -2.02 4.70
N PHE A 125 -2.11 -2.01 6.04
CA PHE A 125 -0.94 -1.64 6.83
C PHE A 125 0.23 -2.60 6.61
N GLY A 126 -0.04 -3.91 6.56
CA GLY A 126 0.97 -4.94 6.31
C GLY A 126 1.64 -4.78 4.96
N PHE A 127 0.86 -4.47 3.92
CA PHE A 127 1.41 -4.22 2.59
C PHE A 127 2.28 -2.96 2.55
N ALA A 128 1.81 -1.84 3.11
CA ALA A 128 2.59 -0.61 3.21
C ALA A 128 3.91 -0.81 3.98
N PHE A 129 3.86 -1.49 5.13
CA PHE A 129 5.05 -1.78 5.93
C PHE A 129 6.06 -2.63 5.15
N ALA A 130 5.59 -3.69 4.48
CA ALA A 130 6.42 -4.59 3.68
C ALA A 130 7.07 -3.89 2.47
N LEU A 131 6.41 -2.89 1.86
CA LEU A 131 7.01 -2.06 0.81
C LEU A 131 8.22 -1.28 1.32
N GLY A 132 8.09 -0.64 2.50
CA GLY A 132 9.20 0.06 3.13
C GLY A 132 10.35 -0.87 3.47
N GLU A 133 10.06 -2.04 4.06
CA GLU A 133 11.08 -3.05 4.35
C GLU A 133 11.81 -3.52 3.08
N LYS A 134 11.07 -3.78 2.00
CA LYS A 134 11.63 -4.15 0.70
C LYS A 134 12.58 -3.06 0.18
N ALA A 135 12.20 -1.78 0.27
CA ALA A 135 13.04 -0.66 -0.17
C ALA A 135 14.31 -0.51 0.69
N LEU A 136 14.20 -0.65 2.01
CA LEU A 136 15.32 -0.57 2.96
C LEU A 136 16.31 -1.72 2.74
N ASN A 137 15.80 -2.94 2.60
CA ASN A 137 16.61 -4.15 2.36
C ASN A 137 17.33 -4.09 1.02
N ALA A 138 16.68 -3.60 -0.03
CA ALA A 138 17.29 -3.47 -1.36
C ALA A 138 18.53 -2.56 -1.39
N LYS A 139 18.68 -1.66 -0.40
CA LYS A 139 19.86 -0.80 -0.25
C LYS A 139 20.77 -1.19 0.91
N ASN A 140 20.52 -2.32 1.58
CA ASN A 140 21.19 -2.69 2.83
C ASN A 140 21.24 -1.50 3.81
N CYS A 141 20.13 -0.76 3.92
CA CYS A 141 20.05 0.45 4.71
C CYS A 141 20.39 0.14 6.18
N PRO A 142 21.46 0.70 6.75
CA PRO A 142 21.84 0.43 8.13
C PRO A 142 20.98 1.21 9.15
N GLY A 143 20.12 2.13 8.68
CA GLY A 143 19.48 3.15 9.51
C GLY A 143 20.39 4.37 9.77
N PRO A 144 19.92 5.39 10.51
CA PRO A 144 18.55 5.55 10.99
C PRO A 144 17.56 5.98 9.89
N LEU A 145 16.26 5.79 10.12
CA LEU A 145 15.13 6.24 9.27
C LEU A 145 14.23 7.18 10.10
N PRO A 146 14.62 8.45 10.30
CA PRO A 146 13.96 9.34 11.25
C PRO A 146 12.49 9.57 10.88
N GLY A 147 11.55 9.37 11.79
CA GLY A 147 10.13 9.63 11.56
C GLY A 147 9.77 11.11 11.49
N ALA A 148 10.67 12.00 11.94
CA ALA A 148 10.54 13.43 11.74
C ALA A 148 10.66 13.85 10.25
N ASP A 149 11.22 13.00 9.38
CA ASP A 149 11.19 13.25 7.93
C ASP A 149 9.82 12.83 7.38
N PRO A 150 9.08 13.75 6.72
CA PRO A 150 7.73 13.45 6.21
C PRO A 150 7.66 12.27 5.25
N ALA A 151 8.74 11.97 4.51
CA ALA A 151 8.75 10.85 3.58
C ALA A 151 8.72 9.49 4.30
N ASN A 152 9.13 9.45 5.58
CA ASN A 152 9.15 8.24 6.40
C ASN A 152 7.85 8.05 7.20
N ALA A 153 7.05 9.11 7.38
CA ALA A 153 5.85 9.08 8.22
C ALA A 153 4.86 7.97 7.84
N PRO A 154 4.49 7.76 6.54
CA PRO A 154 3.55 6.70 6.19
C PRO A 154 4.04 5.29 6.56
N TRP A 155 5.35 5.05 6.58
CA TRP A 155 5.87 3.73 6.95
C TRP A 155 5.83 3.50 8.46
N HIS A 156 6.16 4.51 9.26
CA HIS A 156 6.01 4.45 10.72
C HIS A 156 4.54 4.32 11.12
N GLU A 157 3.65 5.04 10.45
CA GLU A 157 2.21 4.95 10.67
C GLU A 157 1.65 3.58 10.25
N ALA A 158 2.12 3.03 9.12
CA ALA A 158 1.79 1.65 8.73
C ALA A 158 2.24 0.63 9.78
N ALA A 159 3.42 0.81 10.37
CA ALA A 159 3.90 -0.06 11.45
C ALA A 159 3.00 0.00 12.69
N ARG A 160 2.59 1.21 13.10
CA ARG A 160 1.66 1.41 14.21
C ARG A 160 0.33 0.71 13.96
N GLY A 161 -0.28 0.94 12.78
CA GLY A 161 -1.55 0.31 12.40
C GLY A 161 -1.44 -1.22 12.33
N LEU A 162 -0.35 -1.74 11.75
CA LEU A 162 -0.09 -3.17 11.68
C LEU A 162 0.07 -3.80 13.06
N ALA A 163 0.86 -3.20 13.95
CA ALA A 163 1.05 -3.69 15.31
C ALA A 163 -0.27 -3.70 16.09
N TRP A 164 -1.09 -2.66 15.95
CA TRP A 164 -2.43 -2.61 16.55
C TRP A 164 -3.32 -3.75 16.05
N CYS A 165 -3.36 -3.98 14.73
CA CYS A 165 -4.16 -5.06 14.14
C CYS A 165 -3.70 -6.43 14.64
N LEU A 166 -2.39 -6.67 14.74
CA LEU A 166 -1.82 -7.92 15.25
C LEU A 166 -2.18 -8.14 16.73
N GLU A 167 -2.11 -7.10 17.56
CA GLU A 167 -2.50 -7.17 18.97
C GLU A 167 -3.99 -7.54 19.10
N LYS A 168 -4.87 -6.87 18.34
CA LYS A 168 -6.32 -7.18 18.34
C LYS A 168 -6.65 -8.58 17.82
N GLN A 169 -5.80 -9.13 16.96
CA GLN A 169 -5.92 -10.51 16.48
C GLN A 169 -5.18 -11.54 17.36
N SER A 170 -4.83 -11.18 18.60
CA SER A 170 -4.13 -12.07 19.54
C SER A 170 -2.80 -12.61 19.00
N GLN A 171 -2.07 -11.78 18.24
CA GLN A 171 -0.71 -12.05 17.74
C GLN A 171 0.33 -11.10 18.38
N PRO A 172 0.45 -11.06 19.72
CA PRO A 172 1.26 -10.06 20.43
C PRO A 172 2.76 -10.17 20.13
N ILE A 173 3.27 -11.39 19.94
CA ILE A 173 4.67 -11.62 19.57
C ILE A 173 5.01 -10.94 18.25
N MET A 174 4.10 -10.99 17.28
CA MET A 174 4.32 -10.32 15.99
C MET A 174 4.19 -8.80 16.13
N ALA A 175 3.27 -8.31 16.96
CA ALA A 175 3.16 -6.88 17.26
C ALA A 175 4.47 -6.33 17.87
N ASP A 176 5.06 -7.06 18.83
CA ASP A 176 6.35 -6.69 19.46
C ASP A 176 7.51 -6.71 18.45
N GLN A 177 7.48 -7.62 17.47
CA GLN A 177 8.46 -7.65 16.38
C GLN A 177 8.38 -6.40 15.50
N ILE A 178 7.16 -5.93 15.19
CA ILE A 178 6.98 -4.68 14.45
C ILE A 178 7.53 -3.49 15.25
N ALA A 179 7.16 -3.37 16.54
CA ALA A 179 7.67 -2.32 17.42
C ALA A 179 9.21 -2.33 17.53
N THR A 180 9.80 -3.52 17.68
CA THR A 180 11.26 -3.70 17.72
C THR A 180 11.92 -3.26 16.41
N MET A 181 11.32 -3.60 15.26
CA MET A 181 11.84 -3.24 13.95
C MET A 181 11.85 -1.72 13.76
N VAL A 182 10.74 -1.02 14.02
CA VAL A 182 10.71 0.44 13.83
C VAL A 182 11.65 1.16 14.78
N ARG A 183 11.75 0.72 16.04
CA ARG A 183 12.68 1.31 17.03
C ARG A 183 14.15 1.10 16.69
N ARG A 184 14.48 0.05 15.92
CA ARG A 184 15.83 -0.13 15.38
C ARG A 184 16.17 0.99 14.38
N PHE A 185 15.19 1.45 13.60
CA PHE A 185 15.39 2.49 12.60
C PHE A 185 15.23 3.91 13.18
N ASP A 186 14.33 4.08 14.14
CA ASP A 186 14.17 5.32 14.91
C ASP A 186 13.88 5.00 16.38
N PRO A 187 14.89 5.11 17.27
CA PRO A 187 14.73 4.80 18.69
C PRO A 187 13.73 5.70 19.44
N THR A 188 13.35 6.84 18.85
CA THR A 188 12.37 7.77 19.45
C THR A 188 10.93 7.28 19.34
N ASP A 189 10.69 6.21 18.56
CA ASP A 189 9.36 5.64 18.31
C ASP A 189 8.33 6.71 17.88
N PRO A 190 8.54 7.34 16.71
CA PRO A 190 7.80 8.54 16.29
C PRO A 190 6.29 8.30 16.09
N ALA A 191 5.88 7.05 15.87
CA ALA A 191 4.46 6.68 15.78
C ALA A 191 3.94 6.06 17.08
N GLU A 192 4.73 6.09 18.16
CA GLU A 192 4.36 5.62 19.50
C GLU A 192 3.85 4.17 19.50
N VAL A 193 4.49 3.29 18.72
CA VAL A 193 4.07 1.89 18.58
C VAL A 193 4.14 1.16 19.91
N GLY A 194 5.22 1.37 20.68
CA GLY A 194 5.39 0.76 22.00
C GLY A 194 4.32 1.22 22.99
N ALA A 195 4.16 2.54 23.14
CA ALA A 195 3.16 3.11 24.04
C ALA A 195 1.74 2.64 23.68
N MET A 196 1.40 2.61 22.39
CA MET A 196 0.11 2.11 21.92
C MET A 196 -0.12 0.63 22.28
N LEU A 197 0.90 -0.23 22.17
CA LEU A 197 0.78 -1.64 22.57
C LEU A 197 0.62 -1.80 24.08
N ASP A 198 1.36 -1.01 24.87
CA ASP A 198 1.26 -1.08 26.32
C ASP A 198 -0.13 -0.61 26.79
N ASP A 199 -0.67 0.46 26.21
CA ASP A 199 -2.03 0.94 26.49
C ASP A 199 -3.10 -0.12 26.20
N LEU A 200 -2.97 -0.81 25.05
CA LEU A 200 -3.88 -1.88 24.66
C LEU A 200 -3.88 -3.03 25.67
N ARG A 201 -2.70 -3.39 26.18
CA ARG A 201 -2.51 -4.52 27.11
C ARG A 201 -2.90 -4.17 28.53
N ALA A 202 -2.71 -2.91 28.93
CA ALA A 202 -3.17 -2.39 30.21
C ALA A 202 -4.69 -2.23 30.28
N GLY A 203 -5.40 -2.31 29.14
CA GLY A 203 -6.85 -2.10 29.08
C GLY A 203 -7.26 -0.68 29.48
N GLY A 204 -6.38 0.31 29.24
CA GLY A 204 -6.57 1.69 29.66
C GLY A 204 -6.26 1.98 31.14
N LEU A 205 -5.67 1.03 31.87
CA LEU A 205 -5.12 1.30 33.21
C LEU A 205 -3.76 2.01 33.09
N PRO A 206 -3.42 2.93 34.02
CA PRO A 206 -2.14 3.63 33.98
C PRO A 206 -0.97 2.66 34.16
N ILE A 207 0.01 2.74 33.26
CA ILE A 207 1.27 1.99 33.36
C ILE A 207 2.14 2.66 34.42
N ILE A 208 2.49 1.93 35.48
CA ILE A 208 3.37 2.43 36.54
C ILE A 208 4.79 1.98 36.22
N GLU A 209 5.67 2.93 35.85
CA GLU A 209 7.11 2.65 35.75
C GLU A 209 7.69 2.45 37.16
N LEU A 210 8.18 1.25 37.44
CA LEU A 210 8.97 0.96 38.64
C LEU A 210 10.43 1.31 38.31
N GLY A 211 10.86 2.50 38.76
CA GLY A 211 12.22 3.02 38.57
C GLY A 211 13.32 2.23 39.26
#